data_AF-A0A8B6MDB3-F1
#
_entry.id   AF-A0A8B6MDB3-F1
#
_cell.length_a   1.000
_cell.length_b   1.000
_cell.length_c   1.000
_cell.angle_alpha   90.00
_cell.angle_beta   90.00
_cell.angle_gamma   90.00
#
_symmetry.space_group_name_H-M   'P 1'
#
loop_
_entity.id
_entity.type
_entity.pdbx_description
1 polymer ?
#
loop_
_entity_poly.entity_id
_entity_poly.type
_entity_poly.pdbx_seq_one_letter_code
_entity_poly.pdbx_strand_id
1 'polypeptide(L)'
;MNAYDNAVLYTDHVLGQAVAFLKRQESRFDTAMLYVSDHGESLGEKGLFLHGLPRAIAPDEQTKVPMVWWLSDGFKESRMINSDCLKEKSPAALSHDNLFHSVLGLLGVSTQVYEQGLDISAACRPIG
;
A
#
# COMPACT_ATOMS: atom_id res chain seq x y z
N MET A 1 -5.87 -21.49 -12.46
CA MET A 1 -6.11 -20.09 -12.86
C MET A 1 -7.59 -19.95 -13.12
N ASN A 2 -8.31 -19.31 -12.20
CA ASN A 2 -9.75 -19.03 -12.31
C ASN A 2 -9.99 -17.57 -12.74
N ALA A 3 -11.26 -17.15 -12.87
CA ALA A 3 -11.61 -15.79 -13.28
C ALA A 3 -11.09 -14.70 -12.31
N TYR A 4 -11.04 -15.00 -11.00
CA TYR A 4 -10.49 -14.10 -10.00
C TYR A 4 -8.97 -13.92 -10.18
N ASP A 5 -8.23 -15.01 -10.39
CA ASP A 5 -6.79 -14.96 -10.68
C ASP A 5 -6.50 -14.10 -11.92
N ASN A 6 -7.35 -14.18 -12.95
CA ASN A 6 -7.20 -13.35 -14.15
C ASN A 6 -7.42 -11.85 -13.86
N ALA A 7 -8.35 -11.52 -12.96
CA ALA A 7 -8.56 -10.13 -12.54
C ALA A 7 -7.37 -9.60 -11.72
N VAL A 8 -6.74 -10.46 -10.89
CA VAL A 8 -5.50 -10.13 -10.19
C VAL A 8 -4.36 -9.89 -11.18
N LEU A 9 -4.20 -10.73 -12.21
CA LEU A 9 -3.23 -10.52 -13.28
C LEU A 9 -3.48 -9.20 -14.04
N TYR A 10 -4.74 -8.83 -14.25
CA TYR A 10 -5.06 -7.55 -14.88
C TYR A 10 -4.76 -6.36 -13.96
N THR A 11 -4.95 -6.51 -12.64
CA THR A 11 -4.53 -5.51 -11.66
C THR A 11 -3.01 -5.31 -11.69
N ASP A 12 -2.24 -6.40 -11.69
CA ASP A 12 -0.78 -6.35 -11.88
C ASP A 12 -0.40 -5.61 -13.17
N HIS A 13 -1.07 -5.90 -14.28
CA HIS A 13 -0.86 -5.20 -15.55
C HIS A 13 -1.09 -3.68 -15.44
N VAL A 14 -2.20 -3.26 -14.82
CA VAL A 14 -2.53 -1.84 -14.62
C VAL A 14 -1.51 -1.16 -13.71
N LEU A 15 -1.12 -1.79 -12.60
CA LEU A 15 -0.09 -1.26 -11.70
C LEU A 15 1.27 -1.16 -12.40
N GLY A 16 1.63 -2.16 -13.21
CA GLY A 16 2.84 -2.15 -14.04
C GLY A 16 2.84 -0.98 -15.04
N GLN A 17 1.69 -0.70 -15.68
CA GLN A 17 1.53 0.46 -16.56
C GLN A 17 1.65 1.79 -15.78
N ALA A 18 1.09 1.89 -14.58
CA ALA A 18 1.21 3.06 -13.73
C ALA A 18 2.67 3.32 -13.33
N VAL A 19 3.40 2.30 -12.88
CA VAL A 19 4.84 2.41 -12.59
C VAL A 19 5.62 2.81 -13.85
N ALA A 20 5.35 2.20 -15.00
CA ALA A 20 6.00 2.56 -16.26
C ALA A 20 5.74 4.03 -16.65
N PHE A 21 4.53 4.54 -16.39
CA PHE A 21 4.20 5.95 -16.58
C PHE A 21 5.00 6.85 -15.64
N LEU A 22 5.04 6.55 -14.34
CA LEU A 22 5.75 7.33 -13.33
C LEU A 22 7.27 7.38 -13.60
N LYS A 23 7.87 6.25 -13.99
CA LYS A 23 9.29 6.19 -14.40
C LYS A 23 9.64 7.17 -15.52
N ARG A 24 8.75 7.38 -16.49
CA ARG A 24 8.98 8.35 -17.58
C ARG A 24 8.97 9.81 -17.10
N GLN A 25 8.45 10.08 -15.90
CA GLN A 25 8.37 11.41 -15.31
C GLN A 25 9.53 11.72 -14.36
N GLU A 26 10.40 10.75 -14.04
CA GLU A 26 11.48 10.88 -13.04
C GLU A 26 12.51 11.98 -13.35
N SER A 27 12.65 12.40 -14.62
CA SER A 27 13.53 13.53 -14.98
C SER A 27 13.04 14.89 -14.47
N ARG A 28 11.77 14.97 -14.03
CA ARG A 28 11.11 16.20 -13.60
C ARG A 28 10.48 16.12 -12.22
N PHE A 29 10.17 14.91 -11.75
CA PHE A 29 9.40 14.70 -10.52
C PHE A 29 9.94 13.52 -9.72
N ASP A 30 9.96 13.69 -8.40
CA ASP A 30 10.07 12.60 -7.45
C ASP A 30 8.73 11.85 -7.40
N THR A 31 8.67 10.67 -8.00
CA THR A 31 7.42 9.92 -8.15
C THR A 31 7.31 8.76 -7.16
N ALA A 32 6.06 8.45 -6.79
CA ALA A 32 5.70 7.31 -5.96
C ALA A 32 4.34 6.77 -6.39
N MET A 33 4.12 5.47 -6.18
CA MET A 33 2.83 4.80 -6.32
C MET A 33 2.51 4.08 -5.02
N LEU A 34 1.26 4.24 -4.59
CA LEU A 34 0.66 3.52 -3.48
C LEU A 34 -0.60 2.83 -3.97
N TYR A 35 -0.67 1.52 -3.78
CA TYR A 35 -1.85 0.71 -4.05
C TYR A 35 -2.26 -0.02 -2.78
N VAL A 36 -3.56 -0.08 -2.51
CA VAL A 36 -4.16 -0.93 -1.48
C VAL A 36 -5.57 -1.28 -1.91
N SER A 37 -5.99 -2.54 -1.73
CA SER A 37 -7.39 -2.91 -1.94
C SER A 37 -8.25 -2.34 -0.81
N ASP A 38 -9.50 -2.01 -1.09
CA ASP A 38 -10.49 -1.58 -0.10
C ASP A 38 -10.99 -2.74 0.78
N HIS A 39 -11.14 -3.92 0.20
CA HIS A 39 -11.40 -5.19 0.89
C HIS A 39 -10.96 -6.38 0.02
N GLY A 40 -11.13 -7.59 0.55
CA GLY A 40 -10.93 -8.85 -0.19
C GLY A 40 -12.25 -9.48 -0.66
N GLU A 41 -12.22 -10.74 -1.06
CA GLU A 41 -13.35 -11.45 -1.68
C GLU A 41 -13.39 -12.92 -1.24
N SER A 42 -14.56 -13.42 -0.82
CA SER A 42 -14.79 -14.87 -0.64
C SER A 42 -15.17 -15.53 -1.96
N LEU A 43 -14.59 -16.69 -2.25
CA LEU A 43 -14.71 -17.40 -3.53
C LEU A 43 -15.34 -18.80 -3.40
N GLY A 44 -16.01 -19.06 -2.27
CA GLY A 44 -16.73 -20.30 -1.98
C GLY A 44 -16.31 -20.97 -0.68
N GLU A 45 -15.32 -20.42 0.04
CA GLU A 45 -14.85 -20.95 1.31
C GLU A 45 -16.00 -21.05 2.31
N LYS A 46 -16.24 -22.26 2.85
CA LYS A 46 -17.35 -22.53 3.79
C LYS A 46 -18.73 -22.11 3.25
N GLY A 47 -18.90 -22.07 1.92
CA GLY A 47 -20.13 -21.64 1.26
C GLY A 47 -20.33 -20.13 1.19
N LEU A 48 -19.32 -19.33 1.58
CA LEU A 48 -19.34 -17.88 1.48
C LEU A 48 -18.85 -17.43 0.10
N PHE A 49 -19.54 -16.46 -0.48
CA PHE A 49 -19.19 -15.84 -1.75
C PHE A 49 -19.26 -14.33 -1.60
N LEU A 50 -18.55 -13.62 -2.48
CA LEU A 50 -18.51 -12.17 -2.54
C LEU A 50 -17.89 -11.56 -1.27
N HIS A 51 -18.27 -10.32 -0.98
CA HIS A 51 -17.84 -9.55 0.18
C HIS A 51 -19.05 -8.91 0.89
N GLY A 52 -18.79 -8.20 1.99
CA GLY A 52 -19.79 -7.42 2.71
C GLY A 52 -20.33 -8.09 3.98
N LEU A 53 -19.64 -9.12 4.48
CA LEU A 53 -19.96 -9.64 5.81
C LEU A 53 -19.66 -8.58 6.89
N PRO A 54 -20.45 -8.52 7.98
CA PRO A 54 -20.13 -7.65 9.10
C PRO A 54 -18.71 -7.92 9.60
N ARG A 55 -17.90 -6.87 9.78
CA ARG A 55 -16.46 -6.98 10.12
C ARG A 55 -16.17 -7.94 11.28
N ALA A 56 -17.05 -8.01 12.28
CA ALA A 56 -16.89 -8.88 13.45
C ALA A 56 -16.91 -10.39 13.12
N ILE A 57 -17.44 -10.77 11.95
CA ILE A 57 -17.55 -12.17 11.50
C ILE A 57 -16.99 -12.38 10.09
N ALA A 58 -16.46 -11.34 9.45
CA ALA A 58 -15.87 -11.43 8.12
C ALA A 58 -14.59 -12.29 8.18
N PRO A 59 -14.39 -13.22 7.24
CA PRO A 59 -13.22 -14.06 7.23
C PRO A 59 -12.02 -13.32 6.63
N ASP A 60 -10.81 -13.89 6.80
CA ASP A 60 -9.56 -13.31 6.30
C ASP A 60 -9.63 -12.99 4.80
N GLU A 61 -10.32 -13.81 4.02
CA GLU A 61 -10.51 -13.60 2.58
C GLU A 61 -11.16 -12.25 2.25
N GLN A 62 -11.99 -11.68 3.15
CA GLN A 62 -12.63 -10.36 2.96
C GLN A 62 -11.86 -9.21 3.62
N THR A 63 -10.98 -9.48 4.59
CA THR A 63 -10.32 -8.42 5.38
C THR A 63 -8.82 -8.30 5.13
N LYS A 64 -8.16 -9.35 4.63
CA LYS A 64 -6.73 -9.35 4.34
C LYS A 64 -6.49 -8.94 2.89
N VAL A 65 -5.99 -7.72 2.71
CA VAL A 65 -5.83 -7.09 1.39
C VAL A 65 -4.38 -6.87 1.01
N PRO A 66 -4.05 -6.83 -0.29
CA PRO A 66 -2.73 -6.41 -0.74
C PRO A 66 -2.52 -4.90 -0.54
N MET A 67 -1.29 -4.53 -0.17
CA MET A 67 -0.78 -3.15 -0.21
C MET A 67 0.60 -3.17 -0.89
N VAL A 68 0.84 -2.27 -1.84
CA VAL A 68 2.09 -2.17 -2.59
C VAL A 68 2.55 -0.73 -2.67
N TRP A 69 3.81 -0.50 -2.37
CA TRP A 69 4.48 0.79 -2.52
C TRP A 69 5.56 0.65 -3.58
N TRP A 70 5.58 1.55 -4.55
CA TRP A 70 6.71 1.73 -5.47
C TRP A 70 7.21 3.16 -5.35
N LEU A 71 8.50 3.34 -5.13
CA LEU A 71 9.12 4.64 -4.91
C LEU A 71 10.27 4.81 -5.92
N SER A 72 10.27 5.91 -6.68
CA SER A 72 11.38 6.26 -7.56
C SER A 72 12.66 6.54 -6.75
N ASP A 73 13.81 6.48 -7.42
CA ASP A 73 15.10 6.79 -6.77
C ASP A 73 15.11 8.23 -6.22
N GLY A 74 14.67 9.20 -7.02
CA GLY A 74 14.54 10.60 -6.58
C GLY A 74 13.64 10.77 -5.36
N PHE A 75 12.48 10.08 -5.32
CA PHE A 75 11.58 10.14 -4.17
C PHE A 75 12.20 9.55 -2.90
N LYS A 76 12.94 8.44 -3.02
CA LYS A 76 13.64 7.85 -1.86
C LYS A 76 14.72 8.78 -1.35
N GLU A 77 15.48 9.43 -2.23
CA GLU A 77 16.54 10.37 -1.87
C GLU A 77 15.97 11.62 -1.19
N SER A 78 14.98 12.28 -1.81
CA SER A 78 14.41 13.53 -1.30
C SER A 78 13.64 13.38 0.01
N ARG A 79 13.13 12.17 0.28
CA ARG A 79 12.46 11.81 1.54
C ARG A 79 13.35 11.03 2.50
N MET A 80 14.62 10.81 2.14
CA MET A 80 15.62 10.07 2.92
C MET A 80 15.11 8.70 3.40
N ILE A 81 14.41 7.97 2.52
CA ILE A 81 13.79 6.68 2.83
C ILE A 81 14.83 5.57 2.76
N ASN A 82 15.03 4.87 3.87
CA ASN A 82 15.74 3.60 3.90
C ASN A 82 14.85 2.48 3.36
N SER A 83 15.10 2.07 2.11
CA SER A 83 14.32 1.03 1.44
C SER A 83 14.46 -0.35 2.05
N ASP A 84 15.61 -0.68 2.61
CA ASP A 84 15.82 -1.99 3.22
C ASP A 84 15.07 -2.10 4.55
N CYS A 85 15.04 -1.01 5.34
CA CYS A 85 14.16 -0.90 6.50
C CYS A 85 12.68 -1.09 6.12
N LEU A 86 12.20 -0.47 5.03
CA LEU A 86 10.80 -0.66 4.59
C LEU A 86 10.51 -2.10 4.19
N LYS A 87 11.44 -2.78 3.51
CA LYS A 87 11.30 -4.20 3.16
C LYS A 87 11.22 -5.08 4.41
N GLU A 88 12.06 -4.83 5.42
CA GLU A 88 12.02 -5.55 6.69
C GLU A 88 10.71 -5.34 7.44
N LYS A 89 10.08 -4.17 7.29
CA LYS A 89 8.77 -3.85 7.88
C LYS A 89 7.58 -4.43 7.12
N SER A 90 7.74 -4.77 5.84
CA SER A 90 6.64 -5.23 4.97
C SER A 90 5.83 -6.43 5.48
N PRO A 91 6.37 -7.38 6.28
CA PRO A 91 5.59 -8.48 6.83
C PRO A 91 4.75 -8.11 8.06
N ALA A 92 4.89 -6.88 8.59
CA ALA A 92 4.16 -6.45 9.77
C ALA A 92 2.64 -6.44 9.54
N ALA A 93 1.87 -6.70 10.60
CA ALA A 93 0.42 -6.54 10.55
C ALA A 93 0.09 -5.04 10.46
N LEU A 94 -0.53 -4.65 9.34
CA LEU A 94 -0.92 -3.28 9.03
C LEU A 94 -2.41 -3.23 8.68
N SER A 95 -3.03 -2.06 8.80
CA SER A 95 -4.43 -1.81 8.40
C SER A 95 -4.54 -0.53 7.57
N HIS A 96 -5.75 -0.22 7.10
CA HIS A 96 -6.02 1.09 6.48
C HIS A 96 -5.83 2.26 7.45
N ASP A 97 -5.80 2.04 8.77
CA ASP A 97 -5.50 3.10 9.75
C ASP A 97 -4.11 3.69 9.51
N ASN A 98 -3.17 2.88 9.00
CA ASN A 98 -1.83 3.33 8.67
C ASN A 98 -1.77 4.21 7.42
N LEU A 99 -2.77 4.12 6.53
CA LEU A 99 -2.73 4.74 5.20
C LEU A 99 -2.63 6.26 5.29
N PHE A 100 -3.51 6.87 6.09
CA PHE A 100 -3.60 8.31 6.23
C PHE A 100 -2.29 8.91 6.76
N HIS A 101 -1.79 8.36 7.86
CA HIS A 101 -0.57 8.85 8.50
C HIS A 101 0.67 8.60 7.64
N SER A 102 0.74 7.46 6.96
CA SER A 102 1.85 7.17 6.04
C SER A 102 1.92 8.16 4.88
N VAL A 103 0.78 8.52 4.28
CA VAL A 103 0.74 9.52 3.19
C VAL A 103 1.18 10.90 3.69
N LEU A 104 0.67 11.35 4.84
CA LEU A 104 1.10 12.62 5.45
C LEU A 104 2.61 12.62 5.73
N GLY A 105 3.11 11.53 6.31
CA GLY A 105 4.53 11.33 6.61
C GLY A 105 5.39 11.42 5.36
N LEU A 106 5.08 10.61 4.34
CA LEU A 106 5.79 10.57 3.06
C LEU A 106 5.81 11.93 2.34
N LEU A 107 4.72 12.69 2.41
CA LEU A 107 4.62 14.01 1.78
C LEU A 107 5.24 15.13 2.64
N GLY A 108 5.58 14.85 3.90
CA GLY A 108 6.15 15.83 4.84
C GLY A 108 5.12 16.85 5.33
N VAL A 109 3.85 16.48 5.43
CA VAL A 109 2.78 17.36 5.91
C VAL A 109 2.83 17.45 7.44
N SER A 110 2.96 18.66 7.97
CA SER A 110 2.85 18.93 9.40
C SER A 110 1.41 19.27 9.77
N THR A 111 0.81 18.49 10.67
CA THR A 111 -0.56 18.70 11.15
C THR A 111 -0.76 18.05 12.51
N GLN A 112 -1.69 18.57 13.31
CA GLN A 112 -1.99 18.05 14.66
C GLN A 112 -2.64 16.65 14.63
N VAL A 113 -3.22 16.26 13.50
CA VAL A 113 -3.85 14.94 13.33
C VAL A 113 -2.88 13.87 12.84
N TYR A 114 -1.59 14.17 12.71
CA TYR A 114 -0.60 13.17 12.34
C TYR A 114 -0.14 12.38 13.56
N GLU A 115 -0.34 11.05 13.54
CA GLU A 115 0.16 10.11 14.53
C GLU A 115 1.34 9.32 13.96
N GLN A 116 2.55 9.61 14.45
CA GLN A 116 3.79 8.98 13.97
C GLN A 116 3.77 7.45 14.14
N GLY A 117 3.10 6.92 15.17
CA GLY A 117 2.98 5.48 15.39
C GLY A 117 2.19 4.72 14.32
N LEU A 118 1.38 5.43 13.53
CA LEU A 118 0.60 4.86 12.43
C LEU A 118 1.26 5.07 11.06
N ASP A 119 2.35 5.84 10.96
CA ASP A 119 3.13 5.98 9.74
C ASP A 119 4.12 4.82 9.56
N ILE A 120 3.87 3.97 8.55
CA ILE A 120 4.68 2.80 8.21
C ILE A 120 6.15 3.19 7.94
N SER A 121 6.37 4.38 7.38
CA SER A 121 7.67 4.88 6.97
C SER A 121 8.43 5.62 8.06
N ALA A 122 7.80 5.95 9.19
CA ALA A 122 8.37 6.83 10.20
C ALA A 122 9.71 6.33 10.74
N ALA A 123 9.83 5.03 11.00
CA ALA A 123 11.07 4.42 11.52
C ALA A 123 12.14 4.21 10.43
N CYS A 124 11.79 4.37 9.15
CA CYS A 124 12.68 4.17 8.02
C CYS A 124 13.14 5.49 7.38
N ARG A 125 12.91 6.60 8.07
CA ARG A 125 13.36 7.94 7.70
C ARG A 125 14.09 8.57 8.90
N PRO A 126 14.98 9.54 8.69
CA PRO A 126 15.58 10.28 9.80
C PRO A 126 14.49 10.89 10.68
N ILE A 127 14.75 10.92 11.99
CA ILE A 127 13.91 11.68 12.92
C ILE A 127 14.03 13.15 12.51
N GLY A 128 12.92 13.71 12.02
CA GLY A 128 12.78 15.16 11.80
C GLY A 128 12.58 15.91 13.10
#